data_AF-A0A443NF09-F1
#
_entry.id   AF-A0A443NF09-F1
#
_cell.length_a   1.000
_cell.length_b   1.000
_cell.length_c   1.000
_cell.angle_alpha   90.00
_cell.angle_beta   90.00
_cell.angle_gamma   90.00
#
_symmetry.space_group_name_H-M   'P 1'
#
loop_
_entity.id
_entity.type
_entity.pdbx_description
1 polymer ?
#
loop_
_entity_poly.entity_id
_entity_poly.type
_entity_poly.pdbx_seq_one_letter_code
_entity_poly.pdbx_strand_id
1 'polypeptide(L)'
;MEHLPLEKRNLHPTRSAKRHRTTFTSLRRWRFHDNSNTPRRLKTRRIVHGSVRNKVRRLQRLVPGGRGLKPDSLLLRTADYILLLKLQVNLLQALSKLYK
;
A
#
# COMPACT_ATOMS: atom_id res chain seq x y z
N MET A 1 -24.21 -66.16 22.84
CA MET A 1 -24.06 -65.66 21.46
C MET A 1 -22.99 -64.58 21.50
N GLU A 2 -21.73 -64.99 21.44
CA GLU A 2 -20.57 -64.08 21.49
C GLU A 2 -19.85 -64.24 20.14
N HIS A 3 -20.08 -63.32 19.22
CA HIS A 3 -19.37 -63.27 17.94
C HIS A 3 -18.09 -62.42 18.09
N LEU A 4 -16.93 -63.07 17.96
CA LEU A 4 -15.65 -62.47 17.54
C LEU A 4 -15.38 -62.88 16.07
N PRO A 5 -14.35 -62.39 15.34
CA PRO A 5 -13.71 -61.06 15.23
C PRO A 5 -13.40 -60.68 13.75
N LEU A 6 -13.04 -59.42 13.47
CA LEU A 6 -12.32 -58.96 12.26
C LEU A 6 -11.57 -57.68 12.67
N GLU A 7 -10.40 -57.27 12.21
CA GLU A 7 -9.36 -57.78 11.33
C GLU A 7 -8.25 -56.72 11.51
N LYS A 8 -7.03 -57.20 11.78
CA LYS A 8 -5.70 -56.57 11.75
C LYS A 8 -5.59 -55.16 11.14
N ARG A 9 -4.77 -54.28 11.76
CA ARG A 9 -3.79 -53.42 11.05
C ARG A 9 -2.87 -52.59 12.00
N ASN A 10 -1.62 -53.05 12.08
CA ASN A 10 -0.33 -52.32 12.05
C ASN A 10 0.07 -51.31 13.14
N LEU A 11 1.05 -51.74 13.95
CA LEU A 11 1.99 -50.91 14.73
C LEU A 11 3.25 -50.58 13.90
N HIS A 12 3.67 -49.30 13.85
CA HIS A 12 4.96 -48.75 14.33
C HIS A 12 5.31 -47.37 13.68
N PRO A 13 6.10 -46.51 14.35
CA PRO A 13 6.28 -45.09 14.07
C PRO A 13 7.54 -44.79 13.25
N THR A 14 7.54 -43.67 12.52
CA THR A 14 8.74 -43.14 11.86
C THR A 14 9.09 -41.75 12.39
N ARG A 15 10.28 -41.69 13.00
CA ARG A 15 11.08 -40.50 13.35
C ARG A 15 11.13 -39.46 12.24
N SER A 16 11.06 -38.19 12.62
CA SER A 16 11.82 -37.04 12.09
C SER A 16 11.11 -35.76 12.52
N ALA A 17 11.72 -34.64 12.86
CA ALA A 17 13.10 -34.28 13.12
C ALA A 17 13.02 -32.89 13.78
N LYS A 18 13.97 -32.65 14.66
CA LYS A 18 14.34 -31.38 15.28
C LYS A 18 14.25 -30.19 14.32
N ARG A 19 13.59 -29.11 14.72
CA ARG A 19 13.96 -27.72 14.37
C ARG A 19 13.30 -26.74 15.33
N HIS A 20 14.02 -26.42 16.40
CA HIS A 20 13.96 -25.08 16.94
C HIS A 20 14.52 -24.12 15.88
N ARG A 21 13.80 -23.05 15.57
CA ARG A 21 14.43 -21.81 15.11
C ARG A 21 13.67 -20.61 15.66
N THR A 22 14.32 -20.01 16.64
CA THR A 22 14.12 -18.65 17.09
C THR A 22 14.35 -17.68 15.93
N THR A 23 13.49 -16.67 15.81
CA THR A 23 13.88 -15.35 15.34
C THR A 23 13.01 -14.32 16.03
N PHE A 24 13.43 -13.95 17.24
CA PHE A 24 13.11 -12.64 17.80
C PHE A 24 13.75 -11.61 16.88
N THR A 25 12.96 -10.97 16.02
CA THR A 25 13.36 -9.73 15.35
C THR A 25 12.37 -8.66 15.78
N SER A 26 12.76 -8.08 16.91
CA SER A 26 12.57 -6.69 17.28
C SER A 26 12.38 -5.74 16.08
N LEU A 27 11.34 -4.93 16.21
CA LEU A 27 11.36 -3.48 16.08
C LEU A 27 12.07 -2.84 14.89
N ARG A 28 11.32 -1.88 14.31
CA ARG A 28 11.71 -0.85 13.33
C ARG A 28 11.76 -1.44 11.93
N ARG A 29 11.16 -0.81 10.93
CA ARG A 29 11.51 0.56 10.57
C ARG A 29 10.61 1.03 9.43
N TRP A 30 9.96 2.17 9.61
CA TRP A 30 9.52 3.02 8.51
C TRP A 30 10.69 3.23 7.55
N ARG A 31 10.62 2.66 6.35
CA ARG A 31 11.42 3.11 5.21
C ARG A 31 10.62 2.90 3.92
N PHE A 32 9.90 3.95 3.56
CA PHE A 32 9.50 4.23 2.19
C PHE A 32 10.78 4.39 1.36
N HIS A 33 11.16 3.34 0.65
CA HIS A 33 12.03 3.39 -0.54
C HIS A 33 11.93 2.05 -1.27
N ASP A 34 11.02 1.97 -2.25
CA ASP A 34 11.04 0.91 -3.25
C ASP A 34 11.48 1.56 -4.57
N ASN A 35 12.78 1.42 -4.85
CA ASN A 35 13.41 1.65 -6.14
C ASN A 35 13.50 0.30 -6.86
N SER A 36 12.38 -0.18 -7.41
CA SER A 36 12.33 -1.42 -8.18
C SER A 36 12.49 -1.13 -9.67
N ASN A 37 13.75 -1.16 -10.12
CA ASN A 37 14.05 -1.46 -11.52
C ASN A 37 13.92 -2.99 -11.71
N THR A 38 12.69 -3.50 -11.75
CA THR A 38 12.41 -4.90 -12.14
C THR A 38 11.84 -4.90 -13.56
N PRO A 39 12.60 -5.35 -14.58
CA PRO A 39 12.10 -5.36 -15.93
C PRO A 39 11.36 -6.68 -16.16
N ARG A 40 10.04 -6.59 -16.41
CA ARG A 40 9.25 -7.39 -17.37
C ARG A 40 7.78 -7.50 -16.95
N ARG A 41 7.04 -6.44 -17.25
CA ARG A 41 5.81 -6.55 -18.03
C ARG A 41 5.47 -5.14 -18.46
N LEU A 42 5.72 -4.85 -19.74
CA LEU A 42 5.17 -3.68 -20.42
C LEU A 42 3.65 -3.81 -20.39
N LYS A 43 3.06 -3.42 -19.26
CA LYS A 43 1.64 -3.17 -19.15
C LYS A 43 1.44 -1.89 -19.93
N THR A 44 1.24 -2.10 -21.24
CA THR A 44 0.70 -1.15 -22.21
C THR A 44 0.11 0.03 -21.44
N ARG A 45 0.74 1.21 -21.56
CA ARG A 45 0.15 2.48 -21.15
C ARG A 45 -1.09 2.68 -22.02
N ARG A 46 -2.13 1.90 -21.74
CA ARG A 46 -3.48 2.25 -22.12
C ARG A 46 -3.65 3.58 -21.43
N ILE A 47 -3.79 4.63 -22.23
CA ILE A 47 -4.53 5.82 -21.83
C ILE A 47 -5.97 5.30 -21.61
N VAL A 48 -6.15 4.50 -20.55
CA VAL A 48 -7.46 4.15 -20.06
C VAL A 48 -7.97 5.50 -19.63
N HIS A 49 -9.00 6.00 -20.30
CA HIS A 49 -9.86 7.02 -19.74
C HIS A 49 -10.28 6.51 -18.36
N GLY A 50 -9.48 6.85 -17.35
CA GLY A 50 -9.67 6.35 -16.01
C GLY A 50 -11.03 6.87 -15.61
N SER A 51 -11.94 5.95 -15.30
CA SER A 51 -13.27 6.27 -14.78
C SER A 51 -13.13 7.42 -13.77
N VAL A 52 -14.12 8.32 -13.73
CA VAL A 52 -14.15 9.45 -12.78
C VAL A 52 -13.82 8.96 -11.37
N ARG A 53 -14.28 7.77 -11.00
CA ARG A 53 -13.94 7.09 -9.74
C ARG A 53 -12.44 6.89 -9.50
N ASN A 54 -11.68 6.51 -10.52
CA ASN A 54 -10.23 6.36 -10.44
C ASN A 54 -9.53 7.71 -10.28
N LYS A 55 -10.03 8.76 -10.94
CA LYS A 55 -9.51 10.13 -10.78
C LYS A 55 -9.77 10.65 -9.37
N VAL A 56 -10.99 10.47 -8.85
CA VAL A 56 -11.38 10.81 -7.47
C VAL A 56 -10.50 10.05 -6.47
N ARG A 57 -10.32 8.74 -6.64
CA ARG A 57 -9.43 7.94 -5.76
C ARG A 57 -7.98 8.44 -5.79
N ARG A 58 -7.50 8.90 -6.95
CA ARG A 58 -6.16 9.49 -7.07
C ARG A 58 -6.08 10.83 -6.34
N LEU A 59 -7.11 11.67 -6.50
CA LEU A 59 -7.21 12.96 -5.83
C LEU A 59 -7.25 12.82 -4.30
N GLN A 60 -7.99 11.85 -3.77
CA GLN A 60 -8.02 11.53 -2.33
C GLN A 60 -6.65 11.19 -1.73
N ARG A 61 -5.71 10.68 -2.54
CA ARG A 61 -4.34 10.36 -2.11
C ARG A 61 -3.41 11.57 -2.17
N LEU A 62 -3.70 12.53 -3.04
CA LEU A 62 -2.88 13.73 -3.25
C LEU A 62 -3.23 14.84 -2.26
N VAL A 63 -4.52 14.99 -1.96
CA VAL A 63 -5.00 16.07 -1.09
C VAL A 63 -4.79 15.70 0.38
N PRO A 64 -4.12 16.54 1.19
CA PRO A 64 -4.00 16.32 2.63
C PRO A 64 -5.37 16.24 3.30
N GLY A 65 -5.62 15.13 4.02
CA GLY A 65 -6.93 14.85 4.61
C GLY A 65 -8.00 14.41 3.62
N GLY A 66 -7.65 14.17 2.35
CA GLY A 66 -8.59 13.79 1.29
C GLY A 66 -9.05 12.32 1.33
N ARG A 67 -8.40 11.46 2.11
CA ARG A 67 -8.74 10.02 2.17
C ARG A 67 -10.13 9.82 2.77
N GLY A 68 -10.99 9.11 2.04
CA GLY A 68 -12.35 8.80 2.49
C GLY A 68 -13.35 9.94 2.35
N LEU A 69 -12.95 11.12 1.85
CA LEU A 69 -13.89 12.21 1.59
C LEU A 69 -14.82 11.88 0.41
N LYS A 70 -16.09 12.30 0.55
CA LYS A 70 -17.05 12.30 -0.56
C LYS A 70 -16.53 13.19 -1.69
N PRO A 71 -16.90 12.93 -2.96
CA PRO A 71 -16.40 13.71 -4.09
C PRO A 71 -16.59 15.21 -3.93
N ASP A 72 -17.75 15.66 -3.46
CA ASP A 72 -18.08 17.09 -3.36
C ASP A 72 -17.19 17.80 -2.33
N SER A 73 -17.03 17.21 -1.14
CA SER A 73 -16.15 17.76 -0.10
C SER A 73 -14.67 17.63 -0.47
N LEU A 74 -14.30 16.59 -1.21
CA LEU A 74 -12.95 16.42 -1.74
C LEU A 74 -12.60 17.54 -2.72
N LEU A 75 -13.52 17.89 -3.64
CA LEU A 75 -13.29 18.96 -4.61
C LEU A 75 -13.14 20.32 -3.92
N LEU A 76 -14.00 20.63 -2.94
CA LEU A 76 -13.87 21.86 -2.15
C LEU A 76 -12.52 21.93 -1.44
N ARG A 77 -12.14 20.86 -0.72
CA ARG A 77 -10.85 20.77 -0.05
C ARG A 77 -9.66 20.86 -1.02
N THR A 78 -9.84 20.35 -2.23
CA THR A 78 -8.83 20.46 -3.29
C THR A 78 -8.64 21.92 -3.72
N ALA A 79 -9.73 22.67 -3.87
CA ALA A 79 -9.67 24.10 -4.23
C ALA A 79 -8.88 24.89 -3.18
N ASP A 80 -9.18 24.68 -1.89
CA ASP A 80 -8.45 25.30 -0.78
C ASP A 80 -6.95 24.95 -0.83
N TYR A 81 -6.64 23.68 -1.08
CA TYR A 81 -5.26 23.22 -1.11
C TYR A 81 -4.48 23.79 -2.30
N ILE A 82 -5.10 23.91 -3.47
CA ILE A 82 -4.49 24.56 -4.64
C ILE A 82 -4.20 26.04 -4.34
N LEU A 83 -5.13 26.73 -3.70
CA LEU A 83 -4.95 28.13 -3.31
C LEU A 83 -3.74 28.28 -2.36
N LEU A 84 -3.65 27.42 -1.34
CA LEU A 84 -2.54 27.42 -0.39
C LEU A 84 -1.20 27.18 -1.09
N LEU A 85 -1.11 26.19 -1.98
CA LEU A 85 0.11 25.90 -2.73
C LEU A 85 0.53 27.07 -3.62
N LYS A 86 -0.42 27.72 -4.31
CA LYS A 86 -0.13 28.91 -5.12
C LYS A 86 0.44 30.04 -4.27
N LEU A 87 -0.16 30.30 -3.11
CA LEU A 87 0.33 31.32 -2.19
C LEU A 87 1.76 31.02 -1.71
N GLN A 88 2.04 29.78 -1.32
CA GLN A 88 3.37 29.34 -0.89
C GLN A 88 4.42 29.55 -1.98
N VAL A 89 4.12 29.14 -3.22
CA VAL A 89 5.03 29.32 -4.35
C VAL A 89 5.24 30.80 -4.66
N ASN A 90 4.19 31.60 -4.67
CA ASN A 90 4.28 33.04 -4.94
C ASN A 90 5.13 33.75 -3.88
N LEU A 91 4.97 33.40 -2.60
CA LEU A 91 5.79 33.94 -1.52
C LEU A 91 7.26 33.58 -1.71
N LEU A 92 7.56 32.30 -1.95
CA LEU A 92 8.94 31.84 -2.18
C LEU A 92 9.57 32.51 -3.40
N GLN A 93 8.81 32.71 -4.48
CA GLN A 93 9.28 33.44 -5.66
C GLN A 93 9.54 34.92 -5.37
N ALA A 94 8.67 35.58 -4.60
CA ALA A 94 8.87 36.97 -4.19
C ALA A 94 10.14 37.11 -3.35
N LEU A 95 10.31 36.25 -2.34
CA LEU A 95 11.51 36.21 -1.51
C LEU A 95 12.77 35.92 -2.35
N SER A 96 12.72 34.92 -3.24
CA SER A 96 13.85 34.62 -4.13
C SER A 96 14.23 35.78 -5.02
N LYS A 97 13.29 36.64 -5.44
CA LYS A 97 13.59 37.86 -6.19
C LYS A 97 14.25 38.94 -5.34
N LEU A 98 13.94 39.00 -4.04
CA LEU A 98 14.52 39.98 -3.11
C LEU A 98 15.96 39.62 -2.71
N TYR A 99 16.31 38.34 -2.72
CA TYR A 99 17.66 37.85 -2.42
C TYR A 99 18.53 37.62 -3.67
N LYS A 100 18.09 38.08 -4.86
CA LYS A 100 18.88 38.01 -6.09
C LYS A 100 19.90 39.13 -6.17
#